data_AF-A0A7Z0MEP5-F1
#
_entry.id   AF-A0A7Z0MEP5-F1
#
_cell.length_a   1.000
_cell.length_b   1.000
_cell.length_c   1.000
_cell.angle_alpha   90.00
_cell.angle_beta   90.00
_cell.angle_gamma   90.00
#
_symmetry.space_group_name_H-M   'P 1'
#
loop_
_entity.id
_entity.type
_entity.pdbx_description
1 polymer ?
#
loop_
_entity_poly.entity_id
_entity_poly.type
_entity_poly.pdbx_seq_one_letter_code
_entity_poly.pdbx_strand_id
1 'polypeptide(L)'
;MNPFKLLALAAVLAIPAVGHAQNTAGGMTYEQFNHLDKDGSGTVSEAEYRAFMEGAFKELDTDKNNSLSAAEAARVLTPQQFSAVDVNNDGRVNRQEFMDHVMDDFHGNDHNKDGELHP
;
A
#
# COMPACT_ATOMS: atom_id res chain seq x y z
N MET A 1 -4.23 3.24 19.99
CA MET A 1 -4.44 4.46 19.19
C MET A 1 -4.60 4.01 17.76
N ASN A 2 -5.70 4.41 17.13
CA ASN A 2 -6.37 3.64 16.08
C ASN A 2 -5.55 3.64 14.78
N PRO A 3 -5.13 2.48 14.24
CA PRO A 3 -4.34 2.45 13.01
C PRO A 3 -5.31 2.57 11.83
N PHE A 4 -5.24 3.69 11.11
CA PHE A 4 -5.86 3.80 9.80
C PHE A 4 -5.11 2.85 8.86
N LYS A 5 -5.61 1.61 8.72
CA LYS A 5 -5.01 0.57 7.87
C LYS A 5 -5.00 1.04 6.42
N LEU A 6 -3.84 1.46 5.92
CA LEU A 6 -3.59 1.83 4.52
C LEU A 6 -3.21 0.65 3.63
N LEU A 7 -3.38 -0.57 4.15
CA LEU A 7 -3.55 -1.84 3.40
C LEU A 7 -4.52 -1.74 2.20
N ALA A 8 -5.31 -0.68 2.10
CA ALA A 8 -6.16 -0.37 0.96
C ALA A 8 -5.42 0.20 -0.28
N LEU A 9 -4.19 0.74 -0.17
CA LEU A 9 -3.42 1.22 -1.33
C LEU A 9 -3.08 0.07 -2.29
N ALA A 10 -2.71 -1.10 -1.74
CA ALA A 10 -2.49 -2.32 -2.52
C ALA A 10 -3.79 -2.93 -3.08
N ALA A 11 -4.95 -2.54 -2.52
CA ALA A 11 -6.24 -3.14 -2.83
C ALA A 11 -6.95 -2.57 -4.07
N VAL A 12 -6.61 -1.36 -4.52
CA VAL A 12 -7.43 -0.62 -5.51
C VAL A 12 -6.89 -0.72 -6.95
N LEU A 13 -5.66 -1.19 -7.16
CA LEU A 13 -5.05 -1.14 -8.50
C LEU A 13 -5.45 -2.27 -9.46
N ALA A 14 -6.16 -3.32 -9.03
CA ALA A 14 -6.66 -4.32 -9.99
C ALA A 14 -7.81 -5.19 -9.46
N ILE A 15 -9.09 -4.84 -9.69
CA ILE A 15 -10.13 -5.86 -9.94
C ILE A 15 -11.33 -5.27 -10.75
N PRO A 16 -11.74 -5.87 -11.89
CA PRO A 16 -13.15 -6.02 -12.24
C PRO A 16 -13.69 -7.34 -11.67
N ALA A 17 -14.68 -7.22 -10.79
CA ALA A 17 -15.26 -8.28 -9.95
C ALA A 17 -15.72 -9.55 -10.67
N VAL A 18 -15.43 -10.74 -10.12
CA VAL A 18 -16.35 -11.90 -10.08
C VAL A 18 -15.99 -12.83 -8.90
N GLY A 19 -16.96 -13.14 -8.02
CA GLY A 19 -17.02 -14.45 -7.33
C GLY A 19 -16.70 -14.47 -5.83
N HIS A 20 -17.73 -14.61 -5.02
CA HIS A 20 -17.68 -14.70 -3.55
C HIS A 20 -16.85 -15.88 -3.00
N ALA A 21 -15.96 -15.59 -2.06
CA ALA A 21 -15.70 -16.43 -0.88
C ALA A 21 -15.29 -15.52 0.30
N GLN A 22 -16.22 -15.31 1.23
CA GLN A 22 -15.99 -14.57 2.47
C GLN A 22 -15.25 -15.46 3.48
N ASN A 23 -13.99 -15.19 3.77
CA ASN A 23 -13.43 -15.32 5.12
C ASN A 23 -12.03 -14.69 5.20
N THR A 24 -11.90 -13.48 5.76
CA THR A 24 -10.74 -13.11 6.59
C THR A 24 -11.07 -11.80 7.32
N ALA A 25 -10.90 -11.84 8.63
CA ALA A 25 -11.00 -10.69 9.50
C ALA A 25 -9.84 -9.72 9.22
N GLY A 26 -10.10 -8.60 8.55
CA GLY A 26 -9.23 -7.41 8.57
C GLY A 26 -7.78 -7.59 8.09
N GLY A 27 -7.50 -8.59 7.25
CA GLY A 27 -6.23 -8.85 6.57
C GLY A 27 -6.34 -8.67 5.05
N MET A 28 -5.19 -8.61 4.39
CA MET A 28 -5.05 -8.53 2.92
C MET A 28 -5.84 -9.68 2.26
N THR A 29 -6.56 -9.41 1.17
CA THR A 29 -7.26 -10.50 0.46
C THR A 29 -6.25 -11.44 -0.22
N TYR A 30 -6.61 -12.71 -0.38
CA TYR A 30 -5.74 -13.71 -1.02
C TYR A 30 -5.31 -13.30 -2.45
N GLU A 31 -6.19 -12.63 -3.21
CA GLU A 31 -5.86 -12.12 -4.55
C GLU A 31 -4.81 -11.00 -4.52
N GLN A 32 -4.91 -10.09 -3.55
CA GLN A 32 -3.92 -9.01 -3.35
C GLN A 32 -2.58 -9.59 -2.90
N PHE A 33 -2.63 -10.57 -2.00
CA PHE A 33 -1.46 -11.28 -1.52
C PHE A 33 -0.70 -11.96 -2.65
N ASN A 34 -1.39 -12.71 -3.52
CA ASN A 34 -0.78 -13.39 -4.65
C ASN A 34 -0.23 -12.43 -5.73
N HIS A 35 -0.66 -11.17 -5.72
CA HIS A 35 -0.10 -10.15 -6.60
C HIS A 35 1.18 -9.53 -6.04
N LEU A 36 1.38 -9.63 -4.73
CA LEU A 36 2.53 -9.14 -3.99
C LEU A 36 3.62 -10.22 -3.85
N ASP A 37 3.23 -11.46 -3.56
CA ASP A 37 4.10 -12.65 -3.51
C ASP A 37 4.55 -13.02 -4.93
N LYS A 38 5.67 -12.44 -5.35
CA LYS A 38 6.19 -12.55 -6.72
C LYS A 38 6.98 -13.84 -6.89
N ASP A 39 7.61 -14.31 -5.82
CA ASP A 39 8.43 -15.51 -5.85
C ASP A 39 7.66 -16.80 -5.52
N GLY A 40 6.41 -16.68 -5.06
CA GLY A 40 5.53 -17.80 -4.75
C GLY A 40 5.93 -18.52 -3.46
N SER A 41 6.60 -17.81 -2.55
CA SER A 41 7.03 -18.34 -1.25
C SER A 41 5.86 -18.61 -0.31
N GLY A 42 4.69 -18.02 -0.57
CA GLY A 42 3.53 -18.07 0.32
C GLY A 42 3.59 -17.05 1.46
N THR A 43 4.58 -16.15 1.44
CA THR A 43 4.73 -14.95 2.29
C THR A 43 5.00 -13.73 1.39
N VAL A 44 4.83 -12.52 1.92
CA VAL A 44 5.25 -11.29 1.22
C VAL A 44 6.40 -10.68 2.00
N SER A 45 7.60 -10.72 1.43
CA SER A 45 8.77 -10.10 2.04
C SER A 45 8.73 -8.57 1.98
N GLU A 46 9.47 -7.90 2.87
CA GLU A 46 9.64 -6.43 2.82
C GLU A 46 10.09 -5.97 1.43
N ALA A 47 11.01 -6.70 0.80
CA ALA A 47 11.55 -6.35 -0.52
C ALA A 47 10.49 -6.39 -1.62
N GLU A 48 9.63 -7.41 -1.61
CA GLU A 48 8.53 -7.54 -2.58
C GLU A 48 7.48 -6.47 -2.37
N TYR A 49 7.08 -6.24 -1.11
CA TYR A 49 6.15 -5.19 -0.75
C TYR A 49 6.67 -3.80 -1.18
N ARG A 50 7.95 -3.53 -0.91
CA ARG A 50 8.61 -2.27 -1.30
C ARG A 50 8.64 -2.10 -2.81
N ALA A 51 9.03 -3.13 -3.55
CA ALA A 51 9.10 -3.08 -5.01
C ALA A 51 7.73 -2.85 -5.66
N PHE A 52 6.68 -3.49 -5.13
CA PHE A 52 5.32 -3.28 -5.60
C PHE A 52 4.85 -1.84 -5.36
N MET A 53 5.06 -1.33 -4.15
CA MET A 53 4.61 0.01 -3.77
C MET A 53 5.39 1.12 -4.49
N GLU A 54 6.67 0.92 -4.77
CA GLU A 54 7.42 1.81 -5.66
C GLU A 54 6.87 1.82 -7.10
N GLY A 55 6.39 0.67 -7.57
CA GLY A 55 5.68 0.55 -8.85
C GLY A 55 4.40 1.38 -8.84
N ALA A 56 3.56 1.17 -7.83
CA ALA A 56 2.30 1.90 -7.65
C ALA A 56 2.52 3.42 -7.59
N PHE A 57 3.54 3.89 -6.87
CA PHE A 57 3.89 5.31 -6.83
C PHE A 57 4.17 5.87 -8.23
N LYS A 58 4.96 5.17 -9.04
CA LYS A 58 5.29 5.59 -10.41
C LYS A 58 4.08 5.57 -11.35
N GLU A 59 3.12 4.68 -11.11
CA GLU A 59 1.88 4.63 -11.88
C GLU A 59 0.93 5.79 -11.54
N LEU A 60 0.94 6.24 -10.28
CA LEU A 60 0.16 7.38 -9.82
C LEU A 60 0.79 8.73 -10.19
N ASP A 61 2.12 8.82 -10.22
CA ASP A 61 2.90 10.00 -10.63
C ASP A 61 2.83 10.20 -12.16
N THR A 62 1.66 10.65 -12.62
CA THR A 62 1.35 10.77 -14.05
C THR A 62 2.14 11.87 -14.73
N ASP A 63 2.45 12.94 -14.01
CA ASP A 63 3.25 14.05 -14.51
C ASP A 63 4.77 13.83 -14.35
N LYS A 64 5.16 12.77 -13.64
CA LYS A 64 6.55 12.30 -13.44
C LYS A 64 7.41 13.31 -12.69
N ASN A 65 6.82 14.04 -11.76
CA ASN A 65 7.53 15.04 -10.97
C ASN A 65 8.18 14.44 -9.69
N ASN A 66 8.09 13.12 -9.48
CA ASN A 66 8.51 12.38 -8.28
C ASN A 66 7.72 12.72 -7.01
N SER A 67 6.48 13.17 -7.17
CA SER A 67 5.58 13.50 -6.08
C SER A 67 4.13 13.35 -6.51
N LEU A 68 3.28 12.86 -5.61
CA LEU A 68 1.85 12.73 -5.86
C LEU A 68 1.15 14.00 -5.39
N SER A 69 0.49 14.67 -6.32
CA SER A 69 -0.50 15.68 -5.98
C SER A 69 -1.75 15.03 -5.36
N ALA A 70 -2.55 15.82 -4.64
CA ALA A 70 -3.84 15.34 -4.13
C ALA A 70 -4.74 14.78 -5.23
N ALA A 71 -4.67 15.30 -6.45
CA ALA A 71 -5.46 14.81 -7.59
C ALA A 71 -4.98 13.44 -8.11
N GLU A 72 -3.66 13.22 -8.17
CA GLU A 72 -3.07 11.94 -8.58
C GLU A 72 -3.32 10.86 -7.52
N ALA A 73 -3.16 11.24 -6.25
CA ALA A 73 -3.42 10.36 -5.12
C ALA A 73 -4.92 10.08 -4.91
N ALA A 74 -5.85 10.95 -5.32
CA ALA A 74 -7.28 10.82 -5.03
C ALA A 74 -7.93 9.51 -5.53
N ARG A 75 -7.30 8.81 -6.47
CA ARG A 75 -7.77 7.51 -6.96
C ARG A 75 -7.56 6.38 -5.96
N VAL A 76 -6.62 6.55 -5.03
CA VAL A 76 -6.17 5.52 -4.08
C VAL A 76 -6.17 5.98 -2.63
N LEU A 77 -6.03 7.29 -2.39
CA LEU A 77 -5.99 7.92 -1.07
C LEU A 77 -7.18 8.85 -0.89
N THR A 78 -7.84 8.73 0.25
CA THR A 78 -8.77 9.76 0.72
C THR A 78 -8.00 11.03 1.14
N PRO A 79 -8.64 12.21 1.18
CA PRO A 79 -7.99 13.43 1.65
C PRO A 79 -7.39 13.31 3.07
N GLN A 80 -8.02 12.53 3.94
CA GLN A 80 -7.52 12.29 5.30
C GLN A 80 -6.25 11.44 5.30
N GLN A 81 -6.20 10.41 4.46
CA GLN A 81 -4.99 9.58 4.29
C GLN A 81 -3.88 10.38 3.63
N PHE A 82 -4.20 11.16 2.59
CA PHE A 82 -3.23 12.04 1.94
C PHE A 82 -2.55 12.97 2.96
N SER A 83 -3.33 13.64 3.80
CA SER A 83 -2.81 14.51 4.85
C SER A 83 -2.01 13.77 5.93
N ALA A 84 -2.21 12.46 6.11
CA ALA A 84 -1.43 11.66 7.04
C ALA A 84 -0.07 11.26 6.46
N VAL A 85 0.05 11.19 5.13
CA VAL A 85 1.29 10.87 4.41
C VAL A 85 2.08 12.13 4.09
N ASP A 86 1.42 13.27 3.82
CA ASP A 86 2.02 14.60 3.64
C ASP A 86 2.52 15.15 4.99
N VAL A 87 3.63 14.58 5.48
CA VAL A 87 4.21 14.89 6.80
C VAL A 87 4.68 16.33 6.87
N ASN A 88 5.27 16.84 5.79
CA ASN A 88 5.79 18.20 5.75
C ASN A 88 4.70 19.26 5.47
N ASN A 89 3.47 18.84 5.14
CA ASN A 89 2.31 19.66 4.82
C ASN A 89 2.54 20.63 3.65
N ASP A 90 3.31 20.21 2.64
CA ASP A 90 3.58 21.00 1.44
C ASP A 90 2.50 20.85 0.35
N GLY A 91 1.48 20.02 0.62
CA GLY A 91 0.35 19.76 -0.26
C GLY A 91 0.66 18.70 -1.32
N ARG A 92 1.80 18.01 -1.22
CA ARG A 92 2.21 16.90 -2.06
C ARG A 92 2.77 15.77 -1.20
N VAL A 93 2.80 14.58 -1.76
CA VAL A 93 3.43 13.42 -1.14
C VAL A 93 4.63 13.03 -1.99
N ASN A 94 5.84 13.23 -1.50
CA ASN A 94 7.04 12.80 -2.22
C ASN A 94 7.28 11.29 -2.04
N ARG A 95 8.21 10.73 -2.84
CA ARG A 95 8.54 9.30 -2.76
C ARG A 95 8.95 8.86 -1.35
N GLN A 96 9.72 9.67 -0.62
CA GLN A 96 10.20 9.30 0.71
C GLN A 96 9.04 9.23 1.70
N GLU A 97 8.20 10.26 1.74
CA GLU A 97 7.00 10.31 2.59
C GLU A 97 6.06 9.13 2.32
N PHE A 98 5.84 8.83 1.03
CA PHE A 98 5.06 7.66 0.63
C PHE A 98 5.68 6.36 1.14
N MET A 99 6.97 6.14 0.89
CA MET A 99 7.63 4.88 1.25
C MET A 99 7.77 4.70 2.76
N ASP A 100 8.03 5.77 3.53
CA ASP A 100 8.11 5.70 4.98
C ASP A 100 6.78 5.27 5.58
N HIS A 101 5.68 5.88 5.13
CA HIS A 101 4.35 5.51 5.62
C HIS A 101 3.98 4.07 5.25
N VAL A 102 4.34 3.64 4.04
CA VAL A 102 4.08 2.28 3.55
C VAL A 102 4.88 1.23 4.34
N MET A 103 6.14 1.51 4.68
CA MET A 103 6.96 0.60 5.50
C MET A 103 6.52 0.59 6.96
N ASP A 104 6.05 1.71 7.51
CA ASP A 104 5.44 1.75 8.84
C ASP A 104 4.20 0.85 8.91
N ASP A 105 3.36 0.89 7.88
CA ASP A 105 2.24 -0.03 7.74
C ASP A 105 2.69 -1.49 7.65
N PHE A 106 3.72 -1.80 6.86
CA PHE A 106 4.28 -3.15 6.76
C PHE A 106 4.69 -3.67 8.14
N HIS A 107 5.53 -2.92 8.87
CA HIS A 107 5.98 -3.30 10.21
C HIS A 107 4.84 -3.37 11.23
N GLY A 108 3.78 -2.58 11.04
CA GLY A 108 2.58 -2.64 11.86
C GLY A 108 1.78 -3.93 11.66
N ASN A 109 1.88 -4.56 10.49
CA ASN A 109 1.20 -5.82 10.16
C ASN A 109 2.11 -7.06 10.30
N ASP A 110 3.43 -6.89 10.29
CA ASP A 110 4.42 -7.92 10.67
C ASP A 110 4.43 -8.12 12.20
N HIS A 111 3.40 -8.83 12.69
CA HIS A 111 3.20 -9.04 14.12
C HIS A 111 4.28 -9.92 14.77
N ASN A 112 4.84 -10.87 14.03
CA ASN A 112 5.91 -11.79 14.43
C ASN A 112 7.31 -11.19 14.29
N LYS A 113 7.45 -10.06 13.58
CA LYS A 113 8.70 -9.32 13.37
C LYS A 113 9.77 -10.16 12.69
N ASP A 114 9.36 -10.98 11.73
CA ASP A 114 10.28 -11.80 10.95
C ASP A 114 10.60 -11.20 9.57
N GLY A 115 10.03 -10.04 9.25
CA GLY A 115 10.26 -9.35 7.98
C GLY A 115 9.38 -9.85 6.85
N GLU A 116 8.34 -10.62 7.15
CA GLU A 116 7.41 -11.20 6.18
C GLU A 116 5.95 -10.98 6.60
N LEU A 117 5.09 -10.66 5.64
CA LEU A 117 3.64 -10.66 5.85
C LEU A 117 3.07 -12.04 5.53
N HIS A 118 2.28 -12.52 6.48
CA HIS A 118 1.57 -13.79 6.40
C HIS A 118 0.07 -13.49 6.19
N PRO A 119 -0.65 -14.35 5.44
CA PRO A 119 -2.08 -14.16 5.15
C PRO A 119 -3.01 -14.34 6.36
#